data_AF-A0A6M7TPR5-F1
#
_entry.id   AF-A0A6M7TPR5-F1
#
_cell.length_a   1.000
_cell.length_b   1.000
_cell.length_c   1.000
_cell.angle_alpha   90.00
_cell.angle_beta   90.00
_cell.angle_gamma   90.00
#
_symmetry.space_group_name_H-M   'P 1'
#
loop_
_entity.id
_entity.type
_entity.pdbx_description
1 polymer ?
#
loop_
_entity_poly.entity_id
_entity_poly.type
_entity_poly.pdbx_seq_one_letter_code
_entity_poly.pdbx_strand_id
1 'polypeptide(L)'
;MSKLYAYSRTMAGIARRASERGQPIAAIEAVREEIALVAVPVADNVVRLVIPRTEAQTIIADIARKHGLKFADIIGKSRRRNVIEARFDAVAAVKTARPSMSLNQLGRLFRRDHTSALAALRKRGLA
;
A
#
# COMPACT_ATOMS: atom_id res chain seq x y z
N MET A 1 -34.62 -1.40 42.50
CA MET A 1 -33.86 -0.75 41.41
C MET A 1 -33.61 -1.75 40.29
N SER A 2 -34.46 -1.79 39.25
CA SER A 2 -34.20 -2.62 38.04
C SER A 2 -34.03 -1.72 36.82
N LYS A 3 -32.86 -1.81 36.18
CA LYS A 3 -32.53 -1.08 34.95
C LYS A 3 -33.40 -1.57 33.80
N LEU A 4 -34.14 -0.64 33.18
CA LEU A 4 -34.92 -0.87 31.95
C LEU A 4 -33.98 -0.85 30.74
N TYR A 5 -33.81 -2.00 30.09
CA TYR A 5 -33.21 -2.08 28.76
C TYR A 5 -34.26 -1.72 27.71
N ALA A 6 -33.92 -0.79 26.81
CA ALA A 6 -34.77 -0.33 25.72
C ALA A 6 -35.00 -1.45 24.69
N TYR A 7 -36.08 -2.22 24.85
CA TYR A 7 -36.52 -3.18 23.85
C TYR A 7 -37.56 -2.51 22.95
N SER A 8 -37.20 -2.30 21.68
CA SER A 8 -38.13 -1.87 20.63
C SER A 8 -39.21 -2.94 20.41
N ARG A 9 -40.36 -2.79 21.05
CA ARG A 9 -41.47 -3.77 21.04
C ARG A 9 -42.86 -3.13 20.98
N THR A 10 -42.96 -1.88 20.55
CA THR A 10 -44.28 -1.34 20.21
C THR A 10 -44.71 -1.91 18.86
N MET A 11 -45.94 -2.41 18.77
CA MET A 11 -46.54 -2.91 17.53
C MET A 11 -46.44 -1.86 16.40
N ALA A 12 -46.55 -0.57 16.76
CA ALA A 12 -46.34 0.56 15.84
C ALA A 12 -44.93 0.58 15.22
N GLY A 13 -43.88 0.27 15.98
CA GLY A 13 -42.51 0.24 15.46
C GLY A 13 -42.22 -0.97 14.57
N ILE A 14 -42.93 -2.08 14.78
CA ILE A 14 -42.84 -3.27 13.92
C ILE A 14 -43.56 -3.02 12.59
N ALA A 15 -44.77 -2.44 12.64
CA ALA A 15 -45.56 -2.11 11.46
C ALA A 15 -44.85 -1.09 10.54
N ARG A 16 -44.25 -0.05 11.13
CA ARG A 16 -43.49 0.97 10.39
C ARG A 16 -42.30 0.41 9.62
N ARG A 17 -41.54 -0.52 10.20
CA ARG A 17 -40.40 -1.18 9.53
C ARG A 17 -40.83 -2.22 8.49
N ALA A 18 -42.05 -2.74 8.59
CA ALA A 18 -42.63 -3.63 7.58
C ALA A 18 -43.09 -2.82 6.35
N SER A 19 -43.68 -1.64 6.54
CA SER A 19 -44.05 -0.74 5.43
C SER A 19 -42.83 -0.09 4.76
N GLU A 20 -41.80 0.28 5.52
CA GLU A 20 -40.54 0.85 4.99
C GLU A 20 -39.73 -0.16 4.14
N ARG A 21 -39.81 -1.46 4.45
CA ARG A 21 -39.18 -2.53 3.63
C ARG A 21 -39.94 -2.84 2.34
N GLY A 22 -41.18 -2.37 2.23
CA GLY A 22 -42.04 -2.53 1.07
C GLY A 22 -41.95 -1.40 0.05
N GLN A 23 -40.94 -0.51 0.12
CA GLN A 23 -40.72 0.42 -0.99
C GLN A 23 -40.48 -0.39 -2.26
N PRO A 24 -41.28 -0.16 -3.33
CA PRO A 24 -41.26 -1.03 -4.49
C PRO A 24 -39.91 -0.88 -5.17
N ILE A 25 -39.26 -2.02 -5.40
CA ILE A 25 -38.00 -2.16 -6.16
C ILE A 25 -38.04 -1.33 -7.45
N ALA A 26 -39.23 -1.18 -8.05
CA ALA A 26 -39.50 -0.34 -9.22
C ALA A 26 -39.07 1.15 -9.09
N ALA A 27 -39.15 1.75 -7.90
CA ALA A 27 -38.71 3.15 -7.71
C ALA A 27 -37.18 3.28 -7.73
N ILE A 28 -36.47 2.26 -7.25
CA ILE A 28 -35.00 2.21 -7.28
C ILE A 28 -34.52 1.89 -8.70
N GLU A 29 -35.24 1.02 -9.42
CA GLU A 29 -34.96 0.69 -10.82
C GLU A 29 -35.17 1.91 -11.75
N ALA A 30 -36.25 2.67 -11.57
CA ALA A 30 -36.49 3.89 -12.35
C ALA A 30 -35.37 4.93 -12.17
N VAL A 31 -34.93 5.17 -10.92
CA VAL A 31 -33.80 6.09 -10.64
C VAL A 31 -32.50 5.58 -11.26
N ARG A 32 -32.28 4.26 -11.29
CA ARG A 32 -31.10 3.64 -11.91
C ARG A 32 -31.10 3.77 -13.43
N GLU A 33 -32.25 3.61 -14.07
CA GLU A 33 -32.41 3.81 -15.52
C GLU A 33 -32.20 5.28 -15.90
N GLU A 34 -32.71 6.21 -15.10
CA GLU A 34 -32.53 7.65 -15.31
C GLU A 34 -31.05 8.06 -15.18
N ILE A 35 -30.32 7.51 -14.21
CA ILE A 35 -28.86 7.70 -14.07
C ILE A 35 -28.09 7.10 -15.25
N ALA A 36 -28.54 5.96 -15.79
CA ALA A 36 -27.87 5.32 -16.93
C ALA A 36 -28.00 6.11 -18.24
N LEU A 37 -29.09 6.88 -18.41
CA LEU A 37 -29.30 7.75 -19.58
C LEU A 37 -28.42 9.01 -19.54
N VAL A 38 -27.92 9.42 -18.37
CA VAL A 38 -26.95 10.52 -18.20
C VAL A 38 -25.52 9.97 -18.21
N ALA A 39 -25.17 9.24 -19.26
CA ALA A 39 -23.80 8.79 -19.51
C ALA A 39 -22.93 10.01 -19.83
N VAL A 40 -22.41 10.67 -18.80
CA VAL A 40 -21.38 11.70 -18.97
C VAL A 40 -20.15 11.01 -19.55
N PRO A 41 -19.64 11.43 -20.73
CA PRO A 41 -18.39 10.92 -21.23
C PRO A 41 -17.30 11.37 -20.26
N VAL A 42 -16.86 10.47 -19.39
CA VAL A 42 -15.66 10.65 -18.59
C VAL A 42 -14.53 10.67 -19.60
N ALA A 43 -14.12 11.86 -20.03
CA ALA A 43 -12.94 12.00 -20.85
C ALA A 43 -11.77 11.41 -20.05
N ASP A 44 -11.28 10.27 -20.49
CA ASP A 44 -10.11 9.57 -19.93
C ASP A 44 -8.86 10.43 -20.16
N ASN A 45 -8.74 11.54 -19.42
CA ASN A 45 -7.53 12.35 -19.37
C ASN A 45 -6.50 11.72 -18.42
N VAL A 46 -6.26 10.42 -18.58
CA VAL A 46 -5.27 9.67 -17.80
C VAL A 46 -3.92 9.84 -18.46
N VAL A 47 -3.20 10.89 -18.08
CA VAL A 47 -1.81 11.07 -18.51
C VAL A 47 -0.95 10.00 -17.84
N ARG A 48 -0.26 9.19 -18.65
CA ARG A 48 0.71 8.21 -18.14
C ARG A 48 1.96 8.93 -17.61
N LEU A 49 1.92 9.34 -16.35
CA LEU A 49 3.04 10.02 -15.69
C LEU A 49 4.19 9.02 -15.45
N VAL A 50 5.34 9.25 -16.08
CA VAL A 50 6.58 8.51 -15.81
C VAL A 50 7.41 9.33 -14.81
N ILE A 51 7.37 8.95 -13.54
CA ILE A 51 8.21 9.57 -12.51
C ILE A 51 9.64 8.99 -12.65
N PRO A 52 10.67 9.83 -12.86
CA PRO A 52 12.05 9.34 -12.95
C PRO A 52 12.49 8.71 -11.63
N ARG A 53 13.29 7.65 -11.73
CA ARG A 53 13.86 6.99 -10.55
C ARG A 53 14.85 7.92 -9.87
N THR A 54 14.84 7.89 -8.54
CA THR A 54 15.90 8.55 -7.77
C THR A 54 17.22 7.79 -7.93
N GLU A 55 18.35 8.46 -7.70
CA GLU A 55 19.68 7.85 -7.76
C GLU A 55 19.79 6.56 -6.93
N ALA A 56 19.30 6.59 -5.69
CA ALA A 56 19.28 5.43 -4.82
C ALA A 56 18.44 4.27 -5.39
N GLN A 57 17.31 4.56 -6.05
CA GLN A 57 16.50 3.54 -6.71
C GLN A 57 17.21 2.93 -7.92
N THR A 58 18.00 3.74 -8.66
CA THR A 58 18.83 3.26 -9.76
C THR A 58 19.91 2.30 -9.25
N ILE A 59 20.65 2.68 -8.19
CA ILE A 59 21.66 1.81 -7.56
C ILE A 59 21.05 0.47 -7.13
N ILE A 60 19.89 0.51 -6.47
CA ILE A 60 19.20 -0.72 -6.04
C ILE A 60 18.80 -1.58 -7.24
N ALA A 61 18.30 -0.97 -8.33
CA ALA A 61 17.93 -1.70 -9.53
C ALA A 61 19.15 -2.34 -10.21
N ASP A 62 20.30 -1.67 -10.21
CA ASP A 62 21.55 -2.16 -10.80
C ASP A 62 22.09 -3.36 -10.03
N ILE A 63 22.05 -3.28 -8.69
CA ILE A 63 22.44 -4.41 -7.83
C ILE A 63 21.45 -5.56 -7.94
N ALA A 64 20.14 -5.28 -8.02
CA ALA A 64 19.16 -6.33 -8.27
C ALA A 64 19.49 -7.08 -9.57
N ARG A 65 19.78 -6.36 -10.66
CA ARG A 65 20.19 -6.96 -11.94
C ARG A 65 21.45 -7.81 -11.81
N LYS A 66 22.47 -7.33 -11.09
CA LYS A 66 23.72 -8.07 -10.85
C LYS A 66 23.48 -9.44 -10.18
N HIS A 67 22.48 -9.53 -9.30
CA HIS A 67 22.13 -10.77 -8.60
C HIS A 67 21.02 -11.60 -9.30
N GLY A 68 20.58 -11.19 -10.50
CA GLY A 68 19.48 -11.85 -11.22
C GLY A 68 18.10 -11.67 -10.55
N LEU A 69 17.92 -10.59 -9.79
CA LEU A 69 16.72 -10.27 -9.03
C LEU A 69 16.02 -9.03 -9.59
N LYS A 70 14.74 -8.84 -9.22
CA LYS A 70 14.01 -7.60 -9.50
C LYS A 70 14.18 -6.62 -8.35
N PHE A 71 14.02 -5.33 -8.63
CA PHE A 71 13.99 -4.27 -7.61
C PHE A 71 13.01 -4.60 -6.46
N ALA A 72 11.85 -5.15 -6.79
CA ALA A 72 10.83 -5.54 -5.82
C ALA A 72 11.30 -6.65 -4.86
N ASP A 73 12.22 -7.53 -5.29
CA ASP A 73 12.74 -8.61 -4.45
C ASP A 73 13.66 -8.06 -3.36
N ILE A 74 14.47 -7.04 -3.69
CA ILE A 74 15.35 -6.36 -2.73
C ILE A 74 14.54 -5.60 -1.69
N ILE A 75 13.53 -4.83 -2.10
CA ILE A 75 12.63 -4.08 -1.19
C ILE A 75 11.69 -5.02 -0.41
N GLY A 76 11.39 -6.19 -0.97
CA GLY A 76 10.40 -7.13 -0.45
C GLY A 76 10.78 -7.78 0.88
N LYS A 77 9.82 -8.55 1.43
CA LYS A 77 9.96 -9.23 2.72
C LYS A 77 10.82 -10.50 2.70
N SER A 78 11.15 -11.03 1.52
CA SER A 78 11.85 -12.31 1.34
C SER A 78 13.21 -12.36 2.05
N ARG A 79 13.45 -13.50 2.71
CA ARG A 79 14.66 -13.81 3.49
C ARG A 79 15.49 -14.94 2.87
N ARG A 80 15.26 -15.28 1.60
CA ARG A 80 16.13 -16.24 0.88
C ARG A 80 17.56 -15.70 0.88
N ARG A 81 18.55 -16.58 1.06
CA ARG A 81 19.96 -16.20 1.21
C ARG A 81 20.44 -15.29 0.06
N ASN A 82 20.13 -15.63 -1.19
CA ASN A 82 20.50 -14.81 -2.35
C ASN A 82 19.92 -13.38 -2.27
N VAL A 83 18.66 -13.24 -1.85
CA VAL A 83 18.00 -11.93 -1.71
C VAL A 83 18.60 -11.12 -0.56
N ILE A 84 19.00 -11.78 0.54
CA ILE A 84 19.66 -11.09 1.66
C ILE A 84 21.02 -10.55 1.24
N GLU A 85 21.85 -11.35 0.57
CA GLU A 85 23.15 -10.90 0.07
C GLU A 85 23.00 -9.70 -0.88
N ALA A 86 22.12 -9.81 -1.88
CA ALA A 86 21.82 -8.72 -2.81
C ALA A 86 21.33 -7.45 -2.09
N ARG A 87 20.50 -7.62 -1.05
CA ARG A 87 20.03 -6.49 -0.25
C ARG A 87 21.16 -5.85 0.56
N PHE A 88 22.06 -6.64 1.12
CA PHE A 88 23.20 -6.10 1.87
C PHE A 88 24.16 -5.33 0.95
N ASP A 89 24.40 -5.85 -0.25
CA ASP A 89 25.15 -5.14 -1.28
C ASP A 89 24.46 -3.83 -1.68
N ALA A 90 23.14 -3.85 -1.85
CA ALA A 90 22.37 -2.65 -2.17
C ALA A 90 22.43 -1.59 -1.06
N VAL A 91 22.31 -2.00 0.21
CA VAL A 91 22.42 -1.10 1.36
C VAL A 91 23.81 -0.47 1.44
N ALA A 92 24.86 -1.27 1.26
CA ALA A 92 26.24 -0.80 1.24
C ALA A 92 26.48 0.20 0.11
N ALA A 93 26.08 -0.12 -1.12
CA ALA A 93 26.28 0.77 -2.27
C ALA A 93 25.53 2.10 -2.13
N VAL A 94 24.29 2.09 -1.64
CA VAL A 94 23.54 3.33 -1.39
C VAL A 94 24.24 4.17 -0.32
N LYS A 95 24.77 3.55 0.74
CA LYS A 95 25.51 4.28 1.79
C LYS A 95 26.82 4.85 1.28
N THR A 96 27.54 4.14 0.41
CA THR A 96 28.75 4.63 -0.26
C THR A 96 28.45 5.80 -1.19
N ALA A 97 27.39 5.72 -1.99
CA ALA A 97 26.97 6.80 -2.87
C ALA A 97 26.46 8.03 -2.09
N ARG A 98 25.79 7.82 -0.96
CA ARG A 98 25.27 8.90 -0.11
C ARG A 98 25.72 8.76 1.35
N PRO A 99 26.96 9.16 1.67
CA PRO A 99 27.52 9.03 3.03
C PRO A 99 26.73 9.79 4.09
N SER A 100 26.10 10.91 3.72
CA SER A 100 25.29 11.75 4.63
C SER A 100 23.96 11.13 5.06
N MET A 101 23.52 10.04 4.42
CA MET A 101 22.24 9.40 4.75
C MET A 101 22.32 8.67 6.11
N SER A 102 21.35 8.91 7.00
CA SER A 102 21.30 8.25 8.31
C SER A 102 20.82 6.80 8.20
N LEU A 103 21.12 5.98 9.22
CA LEU A 103 20.65 4.58 9.27
C LEU A 103 19.12 4.47 9.25
N ASN A 104 18.43 5.44 9.87
CA ASN A 104 16.96 5.51 9.85
C ASN A 104 16.42 5.79 8.44
N GLN A 105 17.05 6.70 7.70
CA GLN A 105 16.68 6.97 6.31
C GLN A 105 16.95 5.76 5.41
N LEU A 106 18.08 5.09 5.62
CA LEU A 106 18.44 3.88 4.88
C LEU A 106 17.45 2.74 5.17
N GLY A 107 17.11 2.51 6.43
CA GLY A 107 16.07 1.56 6.82
C GLY A 107 14.73 1.85 6.13
N ARG A 108 14.26 3.11 6.17
CA ARG A 108 13.03 3.54 5.50
C ARG A 108 13.05 3.29 3.99
N LEU A 109 14.17 3.58 3.33
CA LEU A 109 14.34 3.35 1.89
C LEU A 109 14.15 1.86 1.53
N PHE A 110 14.67 0.95 2.35
CA PHE A 110 14.55 -0.50 2.16
C PHE A 110 13.31 -1.11 2.84
N ARG A 111 12.43 -0.29 3.46
CA ARG A 111 11.27 -0.73 4.26
C ARG A 111 11.67 -1.69 5.40
N ARG A 112 12.76 -1.38 6.10
CA ARG A 112 13.33 -2.18 7.19
C ARG A 112 13.75 -1.31 8.38
N ASP A 113 13.96 -1.98 9.51
CA ASP A 113 14.52 -1.35 10.69
C ASP A 113 15.97 -0.91 10.44
N HIS A 114 16.35 0.21 11.03
CA HIS A 114 17.71 0.77 10.92
C HIS A 114 18.78 -0.21 11.43
N THR A 115 18.44 -1.09 12.36
CA THR A 115 19.32 -2.17 12.86
C THR A 115 19.64 -3.20 11.77
N SER A 116 18.70 -3.47 10.87
CA SER A 116 18.94 -4.34 9.70
C SER A 116 19.89 -3.69 8.71
N ALA A 117 19.77 -2.36 8.51
CA ALA A 117 20.71 -1.60 7.69
C ALA A 117 22.11 -1.59 8.33
N LEU A 118 22.21 -1.42 9.64
CA LEU A 118 23.47 -1.51 10.38
C LEU A 118 24.13 -2.89 10.25
N ALA A 119 23.35 -3.96 10.39
CA ALA A 119 23.85 -5.33 10.23
C ALA A 119 24.42 -5.57 8.83
N ALA A 120 23.76 -5.04 7.79
CA ALA A 120 24.26 -5.10 6.41
C ALA A 120 25.60 -4.36 6.25
N LEU A 121 25.72 -3.15 6.80
CA LEU A 121 26.94 -2.35 6.72
C LEU A 121 28.12 -3.01 7.43
N ARG A 122 27.90 -3.56 8.64
CA ARG A 122 28.91 -4.34 9.37
C ARG A 122 29.37 -5.56 8.58
N LYS A 123 28.43 -6.28 7.95
CA LYS A 123 28.75 -7.46 7.13
C LYS A 123 29.59 -7.11 5.90
N ARG A 124 29.54 -5.85 5.43
CA ARG A 124 30.31 -5.33 4.31
C ARG A 124 31.51 -4.45 4.74
N GLY A 125 31.81 -4.37 6.04
CA GLY A 125 32.98 -3.65 6.57
C GLY A 125 32.88 -2.12 6.52
N LEU A 126 31.66 -1.56 6.46
CA LEU A 126 31.41 -0.12 6.36
C LEU A 126 31.00 0.53 7.70
N ALA A 127 30.80 -0.26 8.75
CA ALA A 127 30.36 0.17 10.08
C ALA A 127 30.81 -0.83 11.16
#